data_AF-A0A3N0Q3H5-F1
#
_entry.id   AF-A0A3N0Q3H5-F1
#
_cell.length_a   1.000
_cell.length_b   1.000
_cell.length_c   1.000
_cell.angle_alpha   90.00
_cell.angle_beta   90.00
_cell.angle_gamma   90.00
#
_symmetry.space_group_name_H-M   'P 1'
#
loop_
_entity.id
_entity.type
_entity.pdbx_description
1 polymer ?
#
loop_
_entity_poly.entity_id
_entity_poly.type
_entity_poly.pdbx_seq_one_letter_code
_entity_poly.pdbx_strand_id
1 'polypeptide(L)' 'MRTVNYSEARQNLADVLESAVTGVPVTITRRGHKSAVIISAEEFERYQTARMDDEFAAIMAVHGDEIRELADK' A
#
# COMPACT_ATOMS: atom_id res chain seq x y z
N MET A 1 12.21 -1.81 -8.33
CA MET A 1 12.24 -1.06 -7.05
C MET A 1 13.56 -0.33 -6.93
N ARG A 2 13.53 0.98 -6.70
CA ARG A 2 14.70 1.86 -6.53
C ARG A 2 14.80 2.28 -5.07
N THR A 3 15.99 2.39 -4.50
CA THR A 3 16.20 2.90 -3.13
C THR A 3 17.04 4.16 -3.17
N VAL A 4 16.56 5.21 -2.51
CA VAL A 4 17.25 6.51 -2.39
C VAL A 4 17.32 6.94 -0.93
N ASN A 5 18.28 7.80 -0.60
CA ASN A 5 18.29 8.44 0.71
C ASN A 5 17.40 9.70 0.72
N TYR A 6 17.05 10.18 1.92
CA TYR A 6 16.22 11.37 2.09
C TYR A 6 16.72 12.62 1.36
N SER A 7 18.04 12.87 1.36
CA SER A 7 18.62 14.06 0.71
C SER A 7 18.48 13.99 -0.81
N GLU A 8 18.73 12.81 -1.39
CA GLU A 8 18.58 12.56 -2.83
C GLU A 8 17.11 12.67 -3.25
N ALA A 9 16.19 12.08 -2.49
CA ALA A 9 14.75 12.16 -2.75
C ALA A 9 14.25 13.61 -2.71
N ARG A 10 14.71 14.40 -1.73
CA ARG A 10 14.34 15.81 -1.60
C ARG A 10 14.85 16.67 -2.75
N GLN A 11 16.06 16.38 -3.24
CA GLN A 11 16.66 17.12 -4.36
C GLN A 11 16.00 16.77 -5.71
N ASN A 12 15.57 15.51 -5.87
CA ASN A 12 15.08 14.98 -7.14
C ASN A 12 13.61 14.51 -7.04
N LEU A 13 12.78 15.25 -6.30
CA LEU A 13 11.42 14.78 -5.98
C LEU A 13 10.56 14.54 -7.23
N ALA A 14 10.71 15.37 -8.26
CA ALA A 14 9.97 15.20 -9.52
C ALA A 14 10.29 13.86 -10.20
N ASP A 15 11.58 13.48 -10.29
CA ASP A 15 12.02 12.20 -10.85
C ASP A 15 11.58 11.00 -10.00
N VAL A 16 11.57 11.16 -8.68
CA VAL A 16 11.04 10.14 -7.76
C VAL A 16 9.54 9.93 -7.95
N LEU A 17 8.76 11.00 -8.14
CA LEU A 17 7.33 10.90 -8.42
C LEU A 17 7.07 10.29 -9.80
N GLU A 18 7.83 10.70 -10.83
CA GLU A 18 7.73 10.13 -12.18
C GLU A 18 8.01 8.62 -12.16
N SER A 19 9.04 8.19 -11.43
CA SER A 19 9.35 6.77 -11.23
C SER A 19 8.17 6.02 -10.61
N ALA A 20 7.53 6.61 -9.60
CA ALA A 20 6.40 5.99 -8.90
C ALA A 20 5.16 5.87 -9.78
N VAL A 21 4.80 6.90 -10.56
CA VAL A 21 3.63 6.86 -11.46
C VAL A 21 3.85 5.99 -12.70
N THR A 22 5.10 5.77 -13.11
CA THR A 22 5.46 4.82 -14.18
C THR A 22 5.56 3.37 -13.68
N GLY A 23 5.19 3.10 -12.43
CA GLY A 23 5.11 1.76 -11.86
C GLY A 23 6.44 1.24 -11.30
N VAL A 24 7.40 2.13 -10.99
CA VAL A 24 8.66 1.78 -10.33
C VAL A 24 8.61 2.28 -8.87
N PRO A 25 8.32 1.40 -7.89
CA PRO A 25 8.33 1.79 -6.48
C PRO A 25 9.69 2.34 -6.04
N VAL A 26 9.66 3.44 -5.28
CA VAL A 26 10.85 4.10 -4.73
C VAL A 26 10.85 4.04 -3.21
N THR A 27 11.83 3.35 -2.63
CA THR A 27 12.06 3.29 -1.18
C THR A 27 12.96 4.45 -0.75
N ILE A 28 12.49 5.27 0.19
CA ILE A 28 13.25 6.35 0.81
C ILE A 28 13.76 5.90 2.17
N THR A 29 15.07 6.08 2.39
CA THR A 29 15.75 5.77 3.65
C THR A 29 16.28 7.03 4.34
N ARG A 30 16.27 7.06 5.67
CA ARG A 30 16.86 8.14 6.47
C ARG A 30 17.49 7.56 7.74
N ARG A 31 18.74 7.95 8.02
CA ARG A 31 19.49 7.46 9.19
C ARG A 31 18.70 7.71 10.48
N GLY A 32 18.48 6.67 11.28
CA GLY A 32 17.73 6.74 12.53
C GLY A 32 16.21 6.73 12.39
N HIS A 33 15.67 6.53 11.18
CA HIS A 33 14.23 6.48 10.93
C HIS A 33 13.85 5.21 10.15
N LYS A 34 12.57 4.83 10.23
CA LYS A 34 12.00 3.79 9.38
C LYS A 34 11.97 4.25 7.92
N SER A 35 12.17 3.31 7.00
CA SER A 35 12.05 3.54 5.57
C SER A 35 10.58 3.75 5.17
N ALA A 36 10.36 4.53 4.12
CA ALA A 36 9.04 4.71 3.50
C ALA A 36 9.12 4.34 2.01
N VAL A 37 8.00 4.05 1.38
CA VAL A 37 7.92 3.72 -0.05
C VAL A 37 6.94 4.67 -0.72
N ILE A 38 7.31 5.18 -1.89
CA ILE A 38 6.43 5.93 -2.80
C ILE A 38 6.06 5.02 -3.97
N ILE A 39 4.77 4.94 -4.24
CA ILE A 39 4.13 4.23 -5.36
C ILE A 39 3.05 5.13 -5.96
N SER A 40 2.49 4.74 -7.11
CA SER A 40 1.33 5.43 -7.65
C SER A 40 0.12 5.36 -6.69
N ALA A 41 -0.76 6.35 -6.75
CA ALA A 41 -2.01 6.34 -5.98
C ALA A 41 -2.88 5.12 -6.34
N GLU A 42 -2.94 4.77 -7.64
CA GLU A 42 -3.66 3.59 -8.12
C GLU A 42 -3.12 2.28 -7.53
N GLU A 43 -1.80 2.09 -7.47
CA GLU A 43 -1.22 0.92 -6.79
C GLU A 43 -1.54 0.91 -5.30
N PHE A 44 -1.49 2.07 -4.64
CA PHE A 44 -1.83 2.18 -3.23
C PHE A 44 -3.29 1.80 -2.95
N GLU A 45 -4.22 2.26 -3.78
CA GLU A 45 -5.64 1.88 -3.71
C GLU A 45 -5.84 0.38 -3.94
N ARG A 46 -5.21 -0.19 -4.98
CA ARG A 46 -5.28 -1.64 -5.24
C ARG A 46 -4.78 -2.46 -4.07
N TYR A 47 -3.67 -2.06 -3.44
CA TYR A 47 -3.17 -2.75 -2.24
C TYR A 47 -4.12 -2.60 -1.05
N GLN A 48 -4.73 -1.42 -0.86
CA GLN A 48 -5.72 -1.24 0.21
C GLN A 48 -6.94 -2.12 0.00
N THR A 49 -7.52 -2.15 -1.21
CA THR A 49 -8.66 -3.00 -1.54
C THR A 49 -8.33 -4.47 -1.33
N ALA A 50 -7.21 -4.96 -1.87
CA ALA A 50 -6.82 -6.35 -1.67
C ALA A 50 -6.64 -6.73 -0.19
N ARG A 51 -6.07 -5.83 0.62
CA ARG A 51 -5.95 -6.04 2.07
C ARG A 51 -7.30 -6.05 2.78
N MET A 52 -8.22 -5.18 2.38
CA MET A 52 -9.58 -5.15 2.93
C MET A 52 -10.36 -6.42 2.55
N ASP A 53 -10.21 -6.91 1.32
CA ASP A 53 -10.82 -8.14 0.85
C ASP A 53 -10.29 -9.36 1.64
N ASP A 54 -8.98 -9.43 1.87
CA ASP A 54 -8.36 -10.48 2.68
C ASP A 54 -8.85 -10.45 4.13
N GLU A 55 -8.95 -9.26 4.74
CA GLU A 55 -9.47 -9.08 6.10
C GLU A 55 -10.95 -9.46 6.19
N PHE A 56 -11.75 -9.05 5.20
CA PHE A 56 -13.16 -9.41 5.12
C PHE A 56 -13.36 -10.93 4.94
N ALA A 57 -12.54 -11.56 4.09
CA ALA A 57 -12.54 -13.00 3.91
C ALA A 57 -12.20 -13.74 5.21
N ALA A 58 -11.22 -13.24 5.98
CA ALA A 58 -10.88 -13.81 7.28
C ALA A 58 -12.04 -13.70 8.29
N ILE A 59 -12.75 -12.56 8.32
CA ILE A 59 -13.93 -12.38 9.20
C ILE A 59 -15.06 -13.32 8.80
N MET A 60 -15.38 -13.40 7.49
CA MET A 60 -16.41 -14.28 6.95
C MET A 60 -16.06 -15.76 7.10
N ALA A 61 -14.77 -16.13 7.13
CA ALA A 61 -14.36 -17.51 7.41
C ALA A 61 -14.65 -17.93 8.86
N VAL A 62 -14.68 -16.97 9.81
CA VAL A 62 -14.94 -17.26 11.23
C VAL A 62 -16.42 -17.09 11.60
N HIS A 63 -17.11 -16.09 11.04
CA HIS A 63 -18.47 -15.70 11.43
C HIS A 63 -19.49 -15.80 10.28
N GLY A 64 -19.11 -16.34 9.12
CA GLY A 64 -19.91 -16.23 7.89
C GLY A 64 -21.25 -16.94 7.93
N ASP A 65 -21.38 -18.00 8.74
CA ASP A 65 -22.64 -18.74 8.87
C ASP A 65 -23.66 -17.96 9.72
N GLU A 66 -23.24 -17.37 10.85
CA GLU A 66 -24.07 -16.53 11.71
C GLU A 66 -24.50 -15.22 11.01
N ILE A 67 -23.60 -14.62 10.23
CA ILE A 67 -23.90 -13.40 9.45
C ILE A 67 -24.94 -13.70 8.35
N ARG A 68 -24.86 -14.86 7.68
CA ARG A 68 -25.84 -15.24 6.65
C ARG A 68 -27.22 -15.52 7.23
N GLU A 69 -27.31 -16.20 8.37
CA GLU A 69 -28.59 -16.46 9.05
C GLU A 69 -29.29 -15.16 9.51
N LEU A 70 -28.53 -14.12 9.87
CA LEU A 70 -29.07 -12.81 10.23
C LEU A 70 -29.51 -11.99 9.00
N ALA A 71 -28.89 -12.20 7.84
CA ALA A 71 -29.22 -11.48 6.60
C ALA A 71 -30.47 -12.02 5.89
N ASP A 72 -30.83 -13.29 6.12
CA ASP A 72 -32.03 -13.95 5.58
C ASP A 72 -33.31 -13.67 6.41
N LYS A 73 -33.24 -12.75 7.38
CA LYS A 73 -34.33 -12.37 8.29
C LYS A 73 -34.77 -10.93 8.11
#